data_AF-A0A2E7I7M6-F1
#
_entry.id   AF-A0A2E7I7M6-F1
#
_cell.length_a   1.000
_cell.length_b   1.000
_cell.length_c   1.000
_cell.angle_alpha   90.00
_cell.angle_beta   90.00
_cell.angle_gamma   90.00
#
_symmetry.space_group_name_H-M   'P 1'
#
loop_
_entity.id
_entity.type
_entity.pdbx_description
1 polymer ?
#
loop_
_entity_poly.entity_id
_entity_poly.type
_entity_poly.pdbx_seq_one_letter_code
_entity_poly.pdbx_strand_id
1 'polypeptide(L)'
;MKIASLFCGCGGLDLGLNQAGHEIIHASDFDKDSVDTYNSFFSHKADLIDVNNLKGRDLPKFDLLAGGFPCQGFSVANTYRHKDDERNKLYLQIIRLLKETKPNFFLLENVAGILSLEKGEVVKQIVKELSNVNKSTFDGYEVKYLKLNAADYGVPQNRIRVIILGISRFFSEKTRNKMFSFFPPEPTHVPEGDLINNRYLTLRDAIGDLGEPSEDYHIPNHVCNKHKVKINGYIGNRQLDWDKPSPTIVGRGGGTGGPVIAVHPSLKRRFSVRETARIQSFPDNMIFSGSISSQFRQIGNAVAIGFAKHLGMMLKNIEKINDS
;
A
#
# COMPACT_ATOMS: atom_id res chain seq x y z
N MET A 1 -3.55 4.25 -18.11
CA MET A 1 -4.75 3.67 -17.46
C MET A 1 -5.43 4.72 -16.60
N LYS A 2 -6.76 4.75 -16.64
CA LYS A 2 -7.61 5.43 -15.66
C LYS A 2 -7.90 4.50 -14.47
N ILE A 3 -7.81 5.04 -13.26
CA ILE A 3 -7.81 4.25 -12.02
C ILE A 3 -8.92 4.71 -11.08
N ALA A 4 -9.66 3.74 -10.56
CA ALA A 4 -10.47 3.90 -9.35
C ALA A 4 -9.74 3.27 -8.16
N SER A 5 -9.34 4.10 -7.20
CA SER A 5 -8.63 3.69 -5.97
C SER A 5 -9.61 3.58 -4.80
N LEU A 6 -9.68 2.41 -4.20
CA LEU A 6 -10.45 2.15 -2.98
C LEU A 6 -9.49 2.06 -1.79
N PHE A 7 -9.95 2.51 -0.62
CA PHE A 7 -9.13 2.52 0.60
C PHE A 7 -7.81 3.29 0.36
N CYS A 8 -7.92 4.46 -0.27
CA CYS A 8 -6.75 5.19 -0.76
C CYS A 8 -5.84 5.68 0.39
N GLY A 9 -6.35 5.74 1.62
CA GLY A 9 -5.65 6.31 2.77
C GLY A 9 -5.15 7.71 2.44
N CYS A 10 -3.91 8.01 2.86
CA CYS A 10 -3.26 9.26 2.49
C CYS A 10 -2.76 9.30 1.04
N GLY A 11 -2.93 8.25 0.24
CA GLY A 11 -2.60 8.23 -1.20
C GLY A 11 -1.22 7.68 -1.56
N GLY A 12 -0.60 6.83 -0.72
CA GLY A 12 0.73 6.28 -1.02
C GLY A 12 0.78 5.43 -2.29
N LEU A 13 -0.23 4.57 -2.51
CA LEU A 13 -0.36 3.78 -3.75
C LEU A 13 -0.64 4.71 -4.93
N ASP A 14 -1.63 5.57 -4.77
CA ASP A 14 -2.16 6.51 -5.76
C ASP A 14 -1.07 7.45 -6.30
N LEU A 15 -0.22 7.99 -5.41
CA LEU A 15 0.87 8.88 -5.83
C LEU A 15 1.91 8.13 -6.67
N GLY A 16 2.27 6.90 -6.30
CA GLY A 16 3.20 6.10 -7.09
C GLY A 16 2.64 5.77 -8.47
N LEU A 17 1.36 5.38 -8.54
CA LEU A 17 0.68 5.12 -9.82
C LEU A 17 0.59 6.40 -10.67
N ASN A 18 0.27 7.54 -10.06
CA ASN A 18 0.23 8.82 -10.76
C ASN A 18 1.62 9.24 -11.29
N GLN A 19 2.68 9.07 -10.51
CA GLN A 19 4.07 9.33 -10.92
C GLN A 19 4.55 8.44 -12.07
N ALA A 20 3.96 7.26 -12.26
CA ALA A 20 4.22 6.40 -13.43
C ALA A 20 3.48 6.85 -14.71
N GLY A 21 2.55 7.82 -14.57
CA GLY A 21 1.76 8.39 -15.66
C GLY A 21 0.33 7.86 -15.75
N HIS A 22 -0.20 7.22 -14.69
CA HIS A 22 -1.61 6.85 -14.63
C HIS A 22 -2.48 7.99 -14.09
N GLU A 23 -3.76 7.97 -14.47
CA GLU A 23 -4.74 8.98 -14.07
C GLU A 23 -5.64 8.41 -12.96
N ILE A 24 -5.60 9.01 -11.77
CA ILE A 24 -6.55 8.69 -10.69
C ILE A 24 -7.83 9.47 -10.97
N ILE A 25 -8.90 8.75 -11.33
CA ILE A 25 -10.20 9.36 -11.68
C ILE A 25 -11.25 9.19 -10.60
N HIS A 26 -10.99 8.32 -9.63
CA HIS A 26 -11.74 8.20 -8.39
C HIS A 26 -10.80 7.71 -7.28
N ALA A 27 -10.92 8.28 -6.09
CA ALA A 27 -10.29 7.80 -4.87
C ALA A 27 -11.30 7.85 -3.73
N SER A 28 -11.31 6.87 -2.83
CA SER A 28 -12.22 6.85 -1.68
C SER A 28 -11.59 6.25 -0.44
N ASP A 29 -11.89 6.86 0.72
CA ASP A 29 -11.57 6.33 2.04
C ASP A 29 -12.60 6.80 3.08
N PHE A 30 -12.72 6.07 4.18
CA PHE A 30 -13.65 6.40 5.27
C PHE A 30 -12.97 7.20 6.40
N ASP A 31 -11.62 7.19 6.47
CA ASP A 31 -10.85 7.90 7.49
C ASP A 31 -10.67 9.37 7.08
N LYS A 32 -11.37 10.26 7.79
CA LYS A 32 -11.37 11.70 7.52
C LYS A 32 -9.96 12.30 7.46
N ASP A 33 -9.09 11.99 8.43
CA ASP A 33 -7.74 12.56 8.47
C ASP A 33 -6.91 12.14 7.24
N SER A 34 -7.07 10.90 6.78
CA SER A 34 -6.44 10.38 5.56
C SER A 34 -6.93 11.11 4.31
N VAL A 35 -8.25 11.31 4.20
CA VAL A 35 -8.87 12.06 3.08
C VAL A 35 -8.46 13.52 3.10
N ASP A 36 -8.39 14.17 4.26
CA ASP A 36 -7.90 15.54 4.40
C ASP A 36 -6.45 15.66 3.92
N THR A 37 -5.57 14.72 4.32
CA THR A 37 -4.19 14.65 3.84
C THR A 37 -4.12 14.48 2.33
N TYR A 38 -4.86 13.49 1.78
CA TYR A 38 -4.93 13.25 0.34
C TYR A 38 -5.37 14.53 -0.40
N ASN A 39 -6.47 15.13 0.03
CA ASN A 39 -7.08 16.30 -0.61
C ASN A 39 -6.24 17.57 -0.48
N SER A 40 -5.31 17.64 0.48
CA SER A 40 -4.36 18.75 0.59
C SER A 40 -3.24 18.69 -0.46
N PHE A 41 -2.94 17.49 -0.97
CA PHE A 41 -1.79 17.26 -1.85
C PHE A 41 -2.17 16.99 -3.31
N PHE A 42 -3.20 16.16 -3.53
CA PHE A 42 -3.61 15.76 -4.87
C PHE A 42 -4.53 16.81 -5.52
N SER A 43 -4.41 16.94 -6.85
CA SER A 43 -5.32 17.75 -7.67
C SER A 43 -6.71 17.11 -7.74
N HIS A 44 -6.77 15.82 -8.05
CA HIS A 44 -7.98 15.00 -7.89
C HIS A 44 -8.28 14.83 -6.39
N LYS A 45 -9.57 14.85 -6.01
CA LYS A 45 -9.99 14.73 -4.62
C LYS A 45 -10.54 13.34 -4.33
N ALA A 46 -10.14 12.79 -3.20
CA ALA A 46 -10.73 11.58 -2.64
C ALA A 46 -12.06 11.89 -1.96
N ASP A 47 -13.01 10.99 -2.12
CA ASP A 47 -14.31 11.01 -1.47
C ASP A 47 -14.19 10.45 -0.05
N LEU A 48 -14.71 11.21 0.94
CA LEU A 48 -14.91 10.70 2.29
C LEU A 48 -16.16 9.83 2.33
N ILE A 49 -16.00 8.54 2.07
CA ILE A 49 -17.11 7.61 1.94
C ILE A 49 -16.72 6.21 2.42
N ASP A 50 -17.62 5.57 3.15
CA ASP A 50 -17.52 4.13 3.41
C ASP A 50 -17.82 3.37 2.12
N VAL A 51 -16.92 2.48 1.71
CA VAL A 51 -17.03 1.64 0.51
C VAL A 51 -18.34 0.83 0.46
N ASN A 52 -18.98 0.55 1.60
CA ASN A 52 -20.31 -0.07 1.65
C ASN A 52 -21.39 0.77 0.96
N ASN A 53 -21.22 2.10 0.93
CA ASN A 53 -22.16 3.05 0.33
C ASN A 53 -21.80 3.40 -1.13
N LEU A 54 -20.62 3.02 -1.59
CA LEU A 54 -20.18 3.24 -2.97
C LEU A 54 -20.87 2.26 -3.92
N LYS A 55 -21.34 2.71 -5.08
CA LYS A 55 -21.95 1.84 -6.11
C LYS A 55 -21.18 1.99 -7.41
N GLY A 56 -20.96 0.88 -8.12
CA GLY A 56 -20.21 0.85 -9.36
C GLY A 56 -20.80 1.75 -10.45
N ARG A 57 -22.13 1.92 -10.46
CA ARG A 57 -22.82 2.84 -11.39
C ARG A 57 -22.51 4.32 -11.16
N ASP A 58 -22.07 4.67 -9.94
CA ASP A 58 -21.75 6.04 -9.55
C ASP A 58 -20.25 6.33 -9.82
N LEU A 59 -19.47 5.31 -10.18
CA LEU A 59 -18.06 5.45 -10.53
C LEU A 59 -17.88 5.82 -12.02
N PRO A 60 -16.96 6.73 -12.35
CA PRO A 60 -16.60 6.97 -13.74
C PRO A 60 -16.00 5.71 -14.37
N LYS A 61 -16.02 5.59 -15.70
CA LYS A 61 -15.41 4.43 -16.38
C LYS A 61 -13.89 4.43 -16.18
N PHE A 62 -13.35 3.34 -15.62
CA PHE A 62 -11.92 3.13 -15.37
C PHE A 62 -11.42 1.81 -15.97
N ASP A 63 -10.09 1.70 -16.11
CA ASP A 63 -9.42 0.50 -16.61
C ASP A 63 -8.96 -0.42 -15.48
N LEU A 64 -8.56 0.18 -14.36
CA LEU A 64 -7.96 -0.49 -13.20
C LEU A 64 -8.70 -0.13 -11.90
N LEU A 65 -9.11 -1.15 -11.16
CA LEU A 65 -9.45 -1.00 -9.73
C LEU A 65 -8.19 -1.21 -8.89
N ALA A 66 -7.79 -0.23 -8.08
CA ALA A 66 -6.67 -0.34 -7.14
C ALA A 66 -7.16 -0.29 -5.69
N GLY A 67 -6.45 -0.92 -4.75
CA GLY A 67 -6.73 -0.70 -3.33
C GLY A 67 -6.04 -1.67 -2.37
N GLY A 68 -5.85 -1.23 -1.13
CA GLY A 68 -5.37 -2.07 -0.03
C GLY A 68 -6.50 -2.36 0.95
N PHE A 69 -6.91 -3.62 1.09
CA PHE A 69 -8.02 -3.98 1.99
C PHE A 69 -7.51 -4.46 3.35
N PRO A 70 -8.21 -4.13 4.46
CA PRO A 70 -7.82 -4.60 5.78
C PRO A 70 -7.84 -6.13 5.88
N CYS A 71 -6.74 -6.74 6.34
CA CYS A 71 -6.58 -8.20 6.50
C CYS A 71 -7.06 -8.76 7.86
N GLN A 72 -7.52 -7.91 8.77
CA GLN A 72 -7.85 -8.33 10.12
C GLN A 72 -9.26 -8.96 10.12
N GLY A 73 -9.38 -10.30 10.12
CA GLY A 73 -10.70 -10.98 10.18
C GLY A 73 -10.83 -12.27 9.35
N PHE A 74 -9.85 -12.56 8.48
CA PHE A 74 -9.92 -13.76 7.63
C PHE A 74 -9.58 -15.04 8.43
N SER A 75 -10.59 -15.88 8.65
CA SER A 75 -10.43 -17.29 9.09
C SER A 75 -11.17 -18.22 8.12
N VAL A 76 -10.50 -19.27 7.65
CA VAL A 76 -10.93 -20.20 6.59
C VAL A 76 -12.05 -21.12 7.04
N ALA A 77 -12.16 -21.35 8.35
CA ALA A 77 -13.23 -22.15 8.93
C ALA A 77 -14.58 -21.41 8.99
N ASN A 78 -14.60 -20.09 8.81
CA ASN A 78 -15.74 -19.25 9.22
C ASN A 78 -16.23 -18.20 8.21
N THR A 79 -15.63 -18.09 7.01
CA THR A 79 -16.01 -17.10 5.98
C THR A 79 -17.50 -17.13 5.60
N TYR A 80 -18.18 -18.28 5.78
CA TYR A 80 -19.63 -18.43 5.52
C TYR A 80 -20.50 -18.56 6.78
N ARG A 81 -19.94 -18.88 7.96
CA ARG A 81 -20.73 -19.06 9.21
C ARG A 81 -20.87 -17.79 10.04
N HIS A 82 -19.96 -16.83 9.90
CA HIS A 82 -20.09 -15.50 10.50
C HIS A 82 -20.05 -14.42 9.42
N LYS A 83 -21.18 -14.26 8.71
CA LYS A 83 -21.44 -13.09 7.85
C LYS A 83 -21.39 -11.75 8.61
N ASP A 84 -21.38 -11.81 9.93
CA ASP A 84 -21.47 -10.67 10.83
C ASP A 84 -20.11 -10.10 11.26
N ASP A 85 -18.96 -10.68 10.85
CA ASP A 85 -17.68 -10.01 11.04
C ASP A 85 -17.56 -8.85 10.04
N GLU A 86 -17.75 -7.63 10.55
CA GLU A 86 -17.65 -6.35 9.82
C GLU A 86 -16.41 -6.23 8.92
N ARG A 87 -15.32 -6.95 9.22
CA ARG A 87 -14.05 -6.81 8.51
C ARG A 87 -13.92 -7.74 7.30
N ASN A 88 -14.60 -8.89 7.31
CA ASN A 88 -14.77 -9.72 6.10
C ASN A 88 -15.66 -9.01 5.05
N LYS A 89 -16.47 -8.03 5.49
CA LYS A 89 -17.33 -7.26 4.58
C LYS A 89 -16.55 -6.41 3.59
N LEU A 90 -15.41 -5.81 3.97
CA LEU A 90 -14.67 -4.87 3.11
C LEU A 90 -14.11 -5.55 1.85
N TYR A 91 -13.59 -6.77 1.98
CA TYR A 91 -13.16 -7.56 0.82
C TYR A 91 -14.36 -7.99 -0.06
N LEU A 92 -15.51 -8.31 0.54
CA LEU A 92 -16.73 -8.57 -0.22
C LEU A 92 -17.20 -7.32 -1.00
N GLN A 93 -16.91 -6.11 -0.51
CA GLN A 93 -17.17 -4.87 -1.25
C GLN A 93 -16.27 -4.73 -2.48
N ILE A 94 -15.00 -5.15 -2.42
CA ILE A 94 -14.16 -5.25 -3.63
C ILE A 94 -14.78 -6.21 -4.63
N ILE A 95 -15.17 -7.41 -4.19
CA ILE A 95 -15.82 -8.40 -5.06
C ILE A 95 -17.11 -7.84 -5.67
N ARG A 96 -17.93 -7.13 -4.89
CA ARG A 96 -19.14 -6.45 -5.39
C ARG A 96 -18.80 -5.42 -6.46
N LEU A 97 -17.87 -4.52 -6.19
CA LEU A 97 -17.50 -3.47 -7.14
C LEU A 97 -16.89 -4.03 -8.42
N LEU A 98 -16.06 -5.08 -8.34
CA LEU A 98 -15.57 -5.80 -9.53
C LEU A 98 -16.71 -6.45 -10.35
N LYS A 99 -17.78 -6.93 -9.69
CA LYS A 99 -18.98 -7.43 -10.37
C LYS A 99 -19.74 -6.33 -11.10
N GLU A 100 -19.92 -5.19 -10.44
CA GLU A 100 -20.68 -4.05 -10.95
C GLU A 100 -19.95 -3.30 -12.08
N THR A 101 -18.63 -3.16 -11.98
CA THR A 101 -17.83 -2.28 -12.87
C THR A 101 -17.05 -3.01 -13.95
N LYS A 102 -16.70 -4.29 -13.74
CA LYS A 102 -16.01 -5.16 -14.71
C LYS A 102 -14.76 -4.52 -15.36
N PRO A 103 -13.80 -3.97 -14.58
CA PRO A 103 -12.61 -3.38 -15.15
C PRO A 103 -11.74 -4.41 -15.88
N ASN A 104 -10.87 -3.95 -16.76
CA ASN A 104 -9.91 -4.80 -17.45
C ASN A 104 -8.88 -5.39 -16.46
N PHE A 105 -8.55 -4.63 -15.42
CA PHE A 105 -7.51 -4.96 -14.46
C PHE A 105 -7.96 -4.66 -13.02
N PHE A 106 -7.38 -5.39 -12.06
CA PHE A 106 -7.35 -4.94 -10.66
C PHE A 106 -5.98 -5.17 -10.03
N LEU A 107 -5.58 -4.28 -9.12
CA LEU A 107 -4.34 -4.36 -8.34
C LEU A 107 -4.67 -4.20 -6.86
N LEU A 108 -4.55 -5.28 -6.10
CA LEU A 108 -4.81 -5.26 -4.67
C LEU A 108 -3.50 -5.42 -3.88
N GLU A 109 -3.37 -4.66 -2.80
CA GLU A 109 -2.27 -4.78 -1.85
C GLU A 109 -2.75 -5.40 -0.54
N ASN A 110 -1.86 -6.19 0.08
CA ASN A 110 -2.07 -6.65 1.44
C ASN A 110 -0.75 -6.90 2.20
N VAL A 111 -0.83 -7.03 3.52
CA VAL A 111 0.29 -7.38 4.41
C VAL A 111 0.74 -8.83 4.20
N ALA A 112 2.04 -9.09 4.39
CA ALA A 112 2.64 -10.43 4.23
C ALA A 112 1.98 -11.52 5.10
N GLY A 113 1.39 -11.14 6.24
CA GLY A 113 0.71 -12.07 7.15
C GLY A 113 -0.41 -12.87 6.50
N ILE A 114 -1.06 -12.35 5.45
CA ILE A 114 -2.14 -13.04 4.72
C ILE A 114 -1.73 -14.42 4.19
N LEU A 115 -0.45 -14.60 3.86
CA LEU A 115 0.08 -15.87 3.34
C LEU A 115 0.14 -16.97 4.41
N SER A 116 0.22 -16.59 5.68
CA SER A 116 0.32 -17.53 6.80
C SER A 116 -1.02 -17.80 7.49
N LEU A 117 -2.05 -17.00 7.20
CA LEU A 117 -3.37 -17.16 7.80
C LEU A 117 -3.94 -18.54 7.43
N GLU A 118 -4.34 -19.30 8.45
CA GLU A 118 -4.96 -20.62 8.30
C GLU A 118 -4.12 -21.55 7.42
N LYS A 119 -2.80 -21.55 7.69
CA LYS A 119 -1.80 -22.35 6.94
C LYS A 119 -1.80 -22.03 5.43
N GLY A 120 -2.19 -20.81 5.05
CA GLY A 120 -2.22 -20.33 3.67
C GLY A 120 -3.51 -20.60 2.91
N GLU A 121 -4.54 -21.16 3.55
CA GLU A 121 -5.82 -21.41 2.89
C GLU A 121 -6.61 -20.12 2.59
N VAL A 122 -6.44 -19.06 3.40
CA VAL A 122 -7.11 -17.76 3.18
C VAL A 122 -6.76 -17.18 1.82
N VAL A 123 -5.47 -17.06 1.50
CA VAL A 123 -5.04 -16.43 0.25
C VAL A 123 -5.47 -17.26 -0.96
N LYS A 124 -5.48 -18.61 -0.86
CA LYS A 124 -5.98 -19.49 -1.91
C LYS A 124 -7.47 -19.26 -2.17
N GLN A 125 -8.27 -19.13 -1.11
CA GLN A 125 -9.69 -18.82 -1.21
C GLN A 125 -9.92 -17.45 -1.86
N ILE A 126 -9.22 -16.41 -1.42
CA ILE A 126 -9.32 -15.05 -1.99
C ILE A 126 -9.02 -15.06 -3.48
N VAL A 127 -7.91 -15.69 -3.89
CA VAL A 127 -7.50 -15.79 -5.30
C VAL A 127 -8.54 -16.55 -6.13
N LYS A 128 -9.09 -17.65 -5.58
CA LYS A 128 -10.15 -18.43 -6.22
C LYS A 128 -11.41 -17.59 -6.40
N GLU A 129 -11.83 -16.84 -5.40
CA GLU A 129 -13.03 -16.00 -5.45
C GLU A 129 -12.86 -14.84 -6.44
N LEU A 130 -11.75 -14.12 -6.37
CA LEU A 130 -11.40 -13.07 -7.34
C LEU A 130 -11.37 -13.60 -8.78
N SER A 131 -10.78 -14.78 -9.00
CA SER A 131 -10.74 -15.42 -10.33
C SER A 131 -12.14 -15.78 -10.85
N ASN A 132 -13.08 -16.11 -9.95
CA ASN A 132 -14.44 -16.50 -10.30
C ASN A 132 -15.43 -15.32 -10.36
N VAL A 133 -15.01 -14.09 -10.04
CA VAL A 133 -15.84 -12.89 -10.22
C VAL A 133 -16.34 -12.84 -11.65
N ASN A 134 -17.66 -12.67 -11.86
CA ASN A 134 -18.29 -12.60 -13.19
C ASN A 134 -17.99 -13.78 -14.14
N LYS A 135 -17.56 -14.94 -13.66
CA LYS A 135 -17.21 -16.07 -14.54
C LYS A 135 -18.31 -16.46 -15.53
N SER A 136 -19.58 -16.30 -15.16
CA SER A 136 -20.73 -16.59 -16.04
C SER A 136 -21.12 -15.44 -16.99
N THR A 137 -20.60 -14.22 -16.79
CA THR A 137 -21.02 -13.03 -17.56
C THR A 137 -19.88 -12.25 -18.22
N PHE A 138 -18.62 -12.56 -17.89
CA PHE A 138 -17.43 -11.84 -18.35
C PHE A 138 -16.16 -12.72 -18.27
N ASP A 139 -16.32 -14.06 -18.26
CA ASP A 139 -15.26 -15.08 -18.11
C ASP A 139 -14.37 -14.99 -16.85
N GLY A 140 -14.50 -13.91 -16.08
CA GLY A 140 -13.78 -13.63 -14.85
C GLY A 140 -12.36 -13.14 -15.07
N TYR A 141 -11.49 -13.41 -14.10
CA TYR A 141 -10.12 -12.92 -14.11
C TYR A 141 -9.14 -14.09 -14.03
N GLU A 142 -7.99 -13.91 -14.65
CA GLU A 142 -6.79 -14.65 -14.27
C GLU A 142 -6.08 -13.84 -13.19
N VAL A 143 -5.74 -14.48 -12.07
CA VAL A 143 -5.25 -13.80 -10.87
C VAL A 143 -3.92 -14.42 -10.45
N LYS A 144 -2.90 -13.58 -10.30
CA LYS A 144 -1.59 -13.96 -9.76
C LYS A 144 -1.29 -13.09 -8.54
N TYR A 145 -0.52 -13.64 -7.60
CA TYR A 145 -0.07 -12.88 -6.44
C TYR A 145 1.37 -13.22 -6.10
N LEU A 146 2.09 -12.23 -5.57
CA LEU A 146 3.51 -12.35 -5.22
C LEU A 146 3.84 -11.56 -3.95
N LYS A 147 4.87 -12.02 -3.24
CA LYS A 147 5.44 -11.36 -2.07
C LYS A 147 6.65 -10.53 -2.52
N LEU A 148 6.59 -9.22 -2.31
CA LEU A 148 7.63 -8.28 -2.75
C LEU A 148 8.14 -7.45 -1.56
N ASN A 149 9.44 -7.14 -1.53
CA ASN A 149 10.05 -6.27 -0.53
C ASN A 149 10.27 -4.88 -1.13
N ALA A 150 9.78 -3.82 -0.50
CA ALA A 150 9.94 -2.46 -0.99
C ALA A 150 11.42 -2.03 -1.11
N ALA A 151 12.32 -2.64 -0.32
CA ALA A 151 13.77 -2.39 -0.42
C ALA A 151 14.35 -2.75 -1.78
N ASP A 152 13.79 -3.76 -2.47
CA ASP A 152 14.17 -4.16 -3.83
C ASP A 152 13.88 -3.06 -4.88
N TYR A 153 13.11 -2.04 -4.50
CA TYR A 153 12.62 -0.96 -5.38
C TYR A 153 13.03 0.43 -4.89
N GLY A 154 14.13 0.51 -4.13
CA GLY A 154 14.70 1.79 -3.70
C GLY A 154 13.93 2.48 -2.58
N VAL A 155 13.14 1.73 -1.80
CA VAL A 155 12.54 2.25 -0.56
C VAL A 155 13.50 1.93 0.59
N PRO A 156 13.87 2.89 1.46
CA PRO A 156 14.79 2.69 2.58
C PRO A 156 14.14 1.93 3.76
N GLN A 157 13.39 0.87 3.46
CA GLN A 157 12.58 0.11 4.40
C GLN A 157 12.44 -1.35 3.95
N ASN A 158 12.77 -2.27 4.85
CA ASN A 158 12.38 -3.67 4.72
C ASN A 158 10.88 -3.80 4.99
N ARG A 159 10.09 -3.68 3.91
CA ARG A 159 8.62 -3.69 3.91
C ARG A 159 8.12 -4.70 2.90
N ILE A 160 7.71 -5.85 3.42
CA ILE A 160 7.20 -6.94 2.62
C ILE A 160 5.68 -6.82 2.46
N ARG A 161 5.19 -6.90 1.21
CA ARG A 161 3.76 -6.87 0.86
C ARG A 161 3.40 -7.99 -0.11
N VAL A 162 2.13 -8.37 -0.07
CA VAL A 162 1.52 -9.24 -1.08
C VAL A 162 0.82 -8.35 -2.07
N ILE A 163 1.20 -8.48 -3.34
CA ILE A 163 0.53 -7.81 -4.44
C ILE A 163 -0.28 -8.86 -5.20
N ILE A 164 -1.54 -8.56 -5.47
CA ILE A 164 -2.46 -9.42 -6.21
C ILE A 164 -2.87 -8.66 -7.47
N LEU A 165 -2.54 -9.22 -8.63
CA LEU A 165 -2.89 -8.68 -9.94
C LEU A 165 -3.93 -9.57 -10.61
N GLY A 166 -5.05 -8.98 -10.98
CA GLY A 166 -6.07 -9.60 -11.81
C GLY A 166 -6.10 -9.00 -13.21
N ILE A 167 -6.14 -9.87 -14.21
CA ILE A 167 -6.30 -9.51 -15.62
C ILE A 167 -7.57 -10.19 -16.14
N SER A 168 -8.46 -9.41 -16.75
CA SER A 168 -9.71 -9.93 -17.31
C SER A 168 -9.47 -11.06 -18.31
N ARG A 169 -10.28 -12.12 -18.22
CA ARG A 169 -10.30 -13.24 -19.19
C ARG A 169 -10.98 -12.87 -20.52
N PHE A 170 -11.48 -11.63 -20.65
CA PHE A 170 -11.78 -11.01 -21.93
C PHE A 170 -10.58 -11.05 -22.87
N PHE A 171 -9.38 -10.74 -22.36
CA PHE A 171 -8.14 -10.84 -23.14
C PHE A 171 -7.81 -12.31 -23.42
N SER A 172 -7.27 -12.60 -24.61
CA SER A 172 -6.88 -13.98 -24.97
C SER A 172 -5.82 -14.53 -24.01
N GLU A 173 -5.72 -15.85 -23.86
CA GLU A 173 -4.68 -16.47 -23.01
C GLU A 173 -3.26 -16.05 -23.44
N LYS A 174 -3.02 -15.95 -24.75
CA LYS A 174 -1.74 -15.46 -25.30
C LYS A 174 -1.44 -14.02 -24.86
N THR A 175 -2.44 -13.15 -24.88
CA THR A 175 -2.34 -11.75 -24.45
C THR A 175 -2.06 -11.68 -22.95
N ARG A 176 -2.83 -12.41 -22.13
CA ARG A 176 -2.63 -12.45 -20.68
C ARG A 176 -1.26 -12.99 -20.29
N ASN A 177 -0.76 -14.03 -20.97
CA ASN A 177 0.58 -14.55 -20.73
C ASN A 177 1.67 -13.51 -20.98
N LYS A 178 1.54 -12.68 -22.03
CA LYS A 178 2.44 -11.55 -22.27
C LYS A 178 2.32 -10.48 -21.18
N MET A 179 1.10 -10.10 -20.78
CA MET A 179 0.89 -9.13 -19.71
C MET A 179 1.49 -9.61 -18.39
N PHE A 180 1.27 -10.87 -18.02
CA PHE A 180 1.85 -11.45 -16.81
C PHE A 180 3.36 -11.63 -16.85
N SER A 181 4.01 -11.58 -18.02
CA SER A 181 5.47 -11.59 -18.09
C SER A 181 6.12 -10.35 -17.47
N PHE A 182 5.35 -9.28 -17.27
CA PHE A 182 5.79 -8.08 -16.54
C PHE A 182 5.50 -8.12 -15.04
N PHE A 183 4.79 -9.14 -14.52
CA PHE A 183 4.45 -9.26 -13.10
C PHE A 183 5.28 -10.37 -12.44
N PRO A 184 6.14 -10.05 -11.46
CA PRO A 184 6.30 -8.77 -10.78
C PRO A 184 7.16 -7.77 -11.57
N PRO A 185 7.19 -6.47 -11.20
CA PRO A 185 8.23 -5.59 -11.70
C PRO A 185 9.61 -6.14 -11.31
N GLU A 186 10.59 -5.97 -12.19
CA GLU A 186 11.97 -6.35 -11.90
C GLU A 186 12.54 -5.53 -10.72
N PRO A 187 13.24 -6.17 -9.77
CA PRO A 187 13.99 -5.47 -8.73
C PRO A 187 14.99 -4.49 -9.32
N THR A 188 15.10 -3.31 -8.71
CA THR A 188 16.07 -2.28 -9.12
C THR A 188 17.23 -2.13 -8.13
N HIS A 189 17.09 -2.68 -6.92
CA HIS A 189 18.08 -2.58 -5.86
C HIS A 189 18.42 -3.94 -5.26
N VAL A 190 19.64 -4.06 -4.72
CA VAL A 190 20.18 -5.30 -4.13
C VAL A 190 20.66 -5.09 -2.69
N PRO A 191 20.69 -6.14 -1.84
CA PRO A 191 21.05 -6.00 -0.42
C PRO A 191 22.47 -5.47 -0.17
N GLU A 192 23.42 -5.81 -1.03
CA GLU A 192 24.85 -5.51 -0.89
C GLU A 192 25.37 -4.82 -2.17
N GLY A 193 26.27 -3.85 -1.99
CA GLY A 193 26.84 -3.05 -3.08
C GLY A 193 27.13 -1.62 -2.62
N ASP A 194 27.38 -0.72 -3.57
CA ASP A 194 27.44 0.72 -3.34
C ASP A 194 26.21 1.43 -3.98
N LEU A 195 26.11 2.75 -3.80
CA LEU A 195 25.00 3.53 -4.36
C LEU A 195 25.00 3.52 -5.91
N ILE A 196 26.17 3.41 -6.54
CA ILE A 196 26.31 3.35 -8.00
C ILE A 196 25.71 2.04 -8.53
N ASN A 197 25.84 0.96 -7.76
CA ASN A 197 25.32 -0.36 -8.04
C ASN A 197 23.92 -0.61 -7.42
N ASN A 198 23.20 0.45 -7.04
CA ASN A 198 21.86 0.37 -6.45
C ASN A 198 21.78 -0.54 -5.22
N ARG A 199 22.69 -0.40 -4.25
CA ARG A 199 22.49 -1.01 -2.93
C ARG A 199 21.17 -0.57 -2.32
N TYR A 200 20.60 -1.37 -1.44
CA TYR A 200 19.47 -0.97 -0.61
C TYR A 200 19.74 0.39 0.05
N LEU A 201 18.74 1.27 -0.02
CA LEU A 201 18.79 2.56 0.65
C LEU A 201 18.66 2.36 2.17
N THR A 202 19.37 3.21 2.90
CA THR A 202 19.52 3.12 4.36
C THR A 202 18.75 4.23 5.06
N LEU A 203 18.65 4.13 6.38
CA LEU A 203 18.15 5.24 7.20
C LEU A 203 18.99 6.52 6.98
N ARG A 204 20.31 6.40 6.82
CA ARG A 204 21.17 7.55 6.54
C ARG A 204 20.80 8.25 5.23
N ASP A 205 20.55 7.48 4.17
CA ASP A 205 20.16 8.04 2.87
C ASP A 205 18.79 8.75 2.92
N ALA A 206 17.90 8.29 3.81
CA ALA A 206 16.52 8.77 3.87
C ALA A 206 16.32 10.01 4.77
N ILE A 207 17.01 10.05 5.91
CA ILE A 207 16.72 11.01 6.99
C ILE A 207 17.98 11.66 7.59
N GLY A 208 19.18 11.35 7.07
CA GLY A 208 20.45 11.86 7.62
C GLY A 208 20.63 13.37 7.51
N ASP A 209 19.88 14.03 6.61
CA ASP A 209 19.90 15.46 6.34
C ASP A 209 18.79 16.25 7.08
N LEU A 210 17.83 15.59 7.74
CA LEU A 210 16.70 16.27 8.39
C LEU A 210 17.09 17.03 9.66
N GLY A 211 18.22 16.70 10.28
CA GLY A 211 18.62 17.24 11.57
C GLY A 211 17.74 16.76 12.72
N GLU A 212 17.76 17.49 13.84
CA GLU A 212 16.90 17.22 14.99
C GLU A 212 15.59 18.02 14.88
N PRO A 213 14.45 17.44 15.29
CA PRO A 213 13.19 18.16 15.47
C PRO A 213 13.39 19.38 16.37
N SER A 214 13.24 20.58 15.81
CA SER A 214 13.35 21.84 16.54
C SER A 214 12.17 22.75 16.24
N GLU A 215 11.83 23.62 17.18
CA GLU A 215 10.84 24.68 16.95
C GLU A 215 11.37 25.75 15.99
N ASP A 216 12.69 25.91 15.89
CA ASP A 216 13.36 26.95 15.11
C ASP A 216 13.46 26.66 13.61
N TYR A 217 13.37 25.38 13.21
CA TYR A 217 13.45 24.95 11.81
C TYR A 217 12.19 24.20 11.41
N HIS A 218 11.26 24.91 10.76
CA HIS A 218 9.94 24.39 10.42
C HIS A 218 9.94 23.45 9.20
N ILE A 219 10.45 22.23 9.39
CA ILE A 219 10.17 21.13 8.46
C ILE A 219 8.75 20.61 8.75
N PRO A 220 7.82 20.60 7.76
CA PRO A 220 6.45 20.17 7.99
C PRO A 220 6.36 18.75 8.56
N ASN A 221 5.57 18.58 9.61
CA ASN A 221 5.41 17.32 10.35
C ASN A 221 6.73 16.75 10.92
N HIS A 222 7.81 17.52 11.10
CA HIS A 222 9.01 17.02 11.79
C HIS A 222 8.82 17.07 13.31
N VAL A 223 7.80 16.35 13.79
CA VAL A 223 7.40 16.28 15.21
C VAL A 223 7.43 14.84 15.70
N CYS A 224 7.96 14.63 16.90
CA CYS A 224 8.05 13.33 17.55
C CYS A 224 6.90 13.11 18.55
N ASN A 225 6.61 11.85 18.85
CA ASN A 225 5.81 11.53 20.02
C ASN A 225 6.65 11.69 21.31
N LYS A 226 6.01 11.97 22.44
CA LYS A 226 6.68 12.15 23.75
C LYS A 226 6.98 10.83 24.47
N HIS A 227 6.81 9.68 23.80
CA HIS A 227 6.98 8.37 24.44
C HIS A 227 8.47 8.08 24.68
N LYS A 228 8.80 7.80 25.95
CA LYS A 228 10.18 7.47 26.36
C LYS A 228 10.77 6.33 25.53
N VAL A 229 12.04 6.48 25.18
CA VAL A 229 12.83 5.43 24.56
C VAL A 229 13.14 4.37 25.62
N LYS A 230 12.86 3.11 25.27
CA LYS A 230 13.29 1.93 26.02
C LYS A 230 13.81 0.93 25.01
N ILE A 231 15.03 0.43 25.19
CA ILE A 231 15.61 -0.60 24.33
C ILE A 231 15.46 -1.94 25.04
N ASN A 232 14.69 -2.84 24.43
CA ASN A 232 14.43 -4.18 24.98
C ASN A 232 14.20 -5.25 23.91
N GLY A 233 14.53 -4.96 22.64
CA GLY A 233 14.42 -5.92 21.55
C GLY A 233 13.00 -6.14 21.01
N TYR A 234 11.96 -5.66 21.69
CA TYR A 234 10.58 -5.72 21.18
C TYR A 234 10.38 -4.79 19.98
N ILE A 235 9.37 -5.09 19.16
CA ILE A 235 9.00 -4.26 18.00
C ILE A 235 8.79 -2.80 18.46
N GLY A 236 9.44 -1.85 17.77
CA GLY A 236 9.44 -0.44 18.14
C GLY A 236 10.46 -0.03 19.21
N ASN A 237 11.13 -0.98 19.86
CA ASN A 237 12.11 -0.79 20.93
C ASN A 237 13.44 -1.51 20.63
N ARG A 238 13.69 -1.77 19.36
CA ARG A 238 14.99 -2.27 18.86
C ARG A 238 15.88 -1.08 18.55
N GLN A 239 17.17 -1.24 18.81
CA GLN A 239 18.17 -0.34 18.27
C GLN A 239 18.20 -0.49 16.74
N LEU A 240 18.20 0.65 16.05
CA LEU A 240 18.32 0.71 14.61
C LEU A 240 19.73 1.15 14.21
N ASP A 241 20.10 0.83 12.99
CA ASP A 241 21.42 1.08 12.42
C ASP A 241 21.28 2.09 11.27
N TRP A 242 22.08 3.15 11.29
CA TRP A 242 22.07 4.18 10.26
C TRP A 242 22.33 3.60 8.86
N ASP A 243 23.16 2.57 8.78
CA ASP A 243 23.65 2.01 7.51
C ASP A 243 22.83 0.79 7.07
N LYS A 244 21.60 0.65 7.58
CA LYS A 244 20.63 -0.37 7.18
C LYS A 244 19.28 0.23 6.81
N PRO A 245 18.47 -0.45 5.99
CA PRO A 245 17.07 -0.06 5.77
C PRO A 245 16.29 -0.10 7.08
N SER A 246 15.28 0.78 7.20
CA SER A 246 14.35 0.75 8.33
C SER A 246 13.61 -0.59 8.42
N PRO A 247 13.25 -1.09 9.61
CA PRO A 247 12.17 -2.07 9.71
C PRO A 247 10.85 -1.47 9.20
N THR A 248 9.86 -2.34 8.98
CA THR A 248 8.52 -1.91 8.55
C THR A 248 7.94 -0.84 9.49
N ILE A 249 7.54 0.30 8.92
CA ILE A 249 6.75 1.32 9.62
C ILE A 249 5.32 0.81 9.72
N VAL A 250 4.79 0.70 10.95
CA VAL A 250 3.48 0.10 11.21
C VAL A 250 2.45 1.15 11.62
N GLY A 251 1.28 1.13 10.97
CA GLY A 251 0.19 2.05 11.30
C GLY A 251 -0.58 1.69 12.57
N ARG A 252 -0.41 0.46 13.07
CA ARG A 252 -0.95 -0.04 14.34
C ARG A 252 0.00 -1.06 14.99
N GLY A 253 0.08 -1.03 16.32
CA GLY A 253 0.64 -2.13 17.11
C GLY A 253 -0.34 -3.31 17.20
N GLY A 254 0.14 -4.47 17.66
CA GLY A 254 -0.74 -5.63 17.89
C GLY A 254 -1.90 -5.26 18.83
N GLY A 255 -3.14 -5.62 18.43
CA GLY A 255 -4.36 -5.37 19.21
C GLY A 255 -5.06 -4.03 18.91
N THR A 256 -5.58 -3.38 19.96
CA THR A 256 -6.30 -2.09 19.94
C THR A 256 -5.38 -0.87 20.04
N GLY A 257 -4.06 -1.06 19.97
CA GLY A 257 -3.06 -0.02 20.17
C GLY A 257 -2.87 0.93 18.98
N GLY A 258 -2.34 2.11 19.28
CA GLY A 258 -1.90 3.10 18.28
C GLY A 258 -0.67 2.66 17.47
N PRO A 259 -0.13 3.53 16.59
CA PRO A 259 1.04 3.21 15.78
C PRO A 259 2.27 2.91 16.66
N VAL A 260 3.06 1.92 16.25
CA VAL A 260 4.33 1.60 16.94
C VAL A 260 5.46 2.30 16.22
N ILE A 261 6.06 3.26 16.92
CA ILE A 261 7.08 4.15 16.36
C ILE A 261 8.44 3.66 16.79
N ALA A 262 9.31 3.33 15.83
CA ALA A 262 10.65 2.85 16.14
C ALA A 262 11.54 3.94 16.75
N VAL A 263 12.58 3.49 17.46
CA VAL A 263 13.58 4.36 18.07
C VAL A 263 14.49 4.90 16.95
N HIS A 264 14.74 6.21 16.98
CA HIS A 264 15.68 6.85 16.06
C HIS A 264 17.09 6.29 16.31
N PRO A 265 17.95 6.08 15.28
CA PRO A 265 19.30 5.52 15.47
C PRO A 265 20.18 6.28 16.48
N SER A 266 19.90 7.56 16.75
CA SER A 266 20.55 8.34 17.84
C SER A 266 20.30 7.80 19.27
N LEU A 267 19.30 6.93 19.44
CA LEU A 267 18.79 6.41 20.72
C LEU A 267 18.19 7.45 21.69
N LYS A 268 18.12 8.73 21.31
CA LYS A 268 17.60 9.81 22.17
C LYS A 268 16.08 9.99 22.08
N ARG A 269 15.49 9.63 20.94
CA ARG A 269 14.06 9.83 20.63
C ARG A 269 13.51 8.73 19.72
N ARG A 270 12.22 8.79 19.46
CA ARG A 270 11.56 8.01 18.40
C ARG A 270 11.55 8.81 17.09
N PHE A 271 11.29 8.13 15.98
CA PHE A 271 11.13 8.82 14.71
C PHE A 271 10.06 9.91 14.78
N SER A 272 10.27 10.99 14.04
CA SER A 272 9.27 12.02 13.77
C SER A 272 8.30 11.55 12.68
N VAL A 273 7.17 12.25 12.53
CA VAL A 273 6.23 11.99 11.43
C VAL A 273 6.94 12.14 10.07
N ARG A 274 7.65 13.26 9.83
CA ARG A 274 8.44 13.49 8.60
C ARG A 274 9.47 12.41 8.31
N GLU A 275 10.23 11.95 9.30
CA GLU A 275 11.20 10.86 9.11
C GLU A 275 10.50 9.57 8.65
N THR A 276 9.38 9.20 9.28
CA THR A 276 8.60 8.03 8.82
C THR A 276 8.03 8.22 7.41
N ALA A 277 7.66 9.45 7.05
CA ALA A 277 7.19 9.78 5.70
C ALA A 277 8.31 9.59 4.66
N ARG A 278 9.52 10.14 4.89
CA ARG A 278 10.67 9.93 4.00
C ARG A 278 11.09 8.47 3.89
N ILE A 279 11.03 7.71 4.98
CA ILE A 279 11.30 6.27 4.98
C ILE A 279 10.30 5.49 4.09
N GLN A 280 9.07 5.99 3.94
CA GLN A 280 8.05 5.48 3.01
C GLN A 280 8.10 6.16 1.62
N SER A 281 9.14 6.97 1.36
CA SER A 281 9.37 7.74 0.13
C SER A 281 8.31 8.82 -0.17
N PHE A 282 7.64 9.35 0.86
CA PHE A 282 6.78 10.53 0.70
C PHE A 282 7.60 11.79 0.40
N PRO A 283 7.13 12.67 -0.49
CA PRO A 283 7.81 13.93 -0.75
C PRO A 283 7.59 14.90 0.42
N ASP A 284 8.55 15.80 0.63
CA ASP A 284 8.54 16.71 1.78
C ASP A 284 7.42 17.74 1.77
N ASN A 285 6.93 18.09 0.58
CA ASN A 285 5.80 18.99 0.40
C ASN A 285 4.43 18.34 0.68
N MET A 286 4.38 17.03 0.93
CA MET A 286 3.15 16.39 1.39
C MET A 286 3.02 16.54 2.91
N ILE A 287 1.97 17.21 3.35
CA ILE A 287 1.71 17.55 4.76
C ILE A 287 0.60 16.65 5.29
N PHE A 288 0.83 16.02 6.44
CA PHE A 288 -0.12 15.09 7.04
C PHE A 288 -1.02 15.78 8.05
N SER A 289 -2.33 15.55 7.90
CA SER A 289 -3.42 16.11 8.71
C SER A 289 -3.77 15.25 9.92
N GLY A 290 -4.51 15.84 10.87
CA GLY A 290 -5.00 15.18 12.07
C GLY A 290 -3.97 15.13 13.21
N SER A 291 -4.29 14.35 14.26
CA SER A 291 -3.38 14.18 15.41
C SER A 291 -2.06 13.50 15.02
N ILE A 292 -0.98 13.70 15.78
CA ILE A 292 0.31 13.03 15.55
C ILE A 292 0.14 11.51 15.40
N SER A 293 -0.65 10.87 16.26
CA SER A 293 -0.96 9.44 16.17
C SER A 293 -1.71 9.06 14.89
N SER A 294 -2.56 9.95 14.38
CA SER A 294 -3.24 9.76 13.09
C SER A 294 -2.25 9.86 11.92
N GLN A 295 -1.35 10.84 11.93
CA GLN A 295 -0.34 11.03 10.89
C GLN A 295 0.58 9.79 10.78
N PHE A 296 1.06 9.25 11.90
CA PHE A 296 1.82 8.00 11.90
C PHE A 296 1.01 6.79 11.39
N ARG A 297 -0.29 6.72 11.72
CA ARG A 297 -1.19 5.67 11.23
C ARG A 297 -1.33 5.73 9.70
N GLN A 298 -1.57 6.93 9.16
CA GLN A 298 -1.68 7.18 7.72
C GLN A 298 -0.42 6.70 6.98
N ILE A 299 0.76 7.13 7.43
CA ILE A 299 2.05 6.76 6.84
C ILE A 299 2.31 5.26 6.97
N GLY A 300 2.04 4.67 8.14
CA GLY A 300 2.30 3.25 8.38
C GLY A 300 1.37 2.32 7.60
N ASN A 301 0.14 2.75 7.30
CA ASN A 301 -0.82 1.99 6.49
C ASN A 301 -0.58 2.15 4.98
N ALA A 302 0.03 3.24 4.54
CA ALA A 302 0.28 3.49 3.12
C ALA A 302 1.19 2.45 2.45
N VAL A 303 0.98 2.24 1.15
CA VAL A 303 1.98 1.62 0.28
C VAL A 303 3.13 2.62 0.10
N ALA A 304 4.38 2.16 0.20
CA ALA A 304 5.54 3.02 -0.02
C ALA A 304 5.53 3.56 -1.46
N ILE A 305 5.72 4.87 -1.64
CA ILE A 305 5.52 5.52 -2.95
C ILE A 305 6.55 5.04 -3.97
N GLY A 306 7.81 4.89 -3.56
CA GLY A 306 8.87 4.37 -4.44
C GLY A 306 8.51 2.99 -5.00
N PHE A 307 7.96 2.12 -4.15
CA PHE A 307 7.47 0.80 -4.56
C PHE A 307 6.21 0.89 -5.44
N ALA A 308 5.23 1.71 -5.07
CA ALA A 308 4.01 1.91 -5.86
C ALA A 308 4.30 2.45 -7.27
N LYS A 309 5.33 3.30 -7.43
CA LYS A 309 5.80 3.78 -8.73
C LYS A 309 6.30 2.65 -9.63
N HIS A 310 7.02 1.66 -9.09
CA HIS A 310 7.46 0.51 -9.86
C HIS A 310 6.28 -0.38 -10.28
N LEU A 311 5.26 -0.53 -9.43
CA LEU A 311 4.01 -1.19 -9.82
C LEU A 311 3.30 -0.44 -10.96
N GLY A 312 3.28 0.90 -10.93
CA GLY A 312 2.75 1.71 -12.04
C GLY A 312 3.56 1.54 -13.33
N MET A 313 4.89 1.56 -13.25
CA MET A 313 5.73 1.35 -14.44
C MET A 313 5.51 -0.03 -15.07
N MET A 314 5.31 -1.06 -14.26
CA MET A 314 4.87 -2.38 -14.74
C MET A 314 3.51 -2.30 -15.45
N LEU A 315 2.51 -1.66 -14.83
CA LEU A 315 1.17 -1.52 -15.42
C LEU A 315 1.20 -0.77 -16.76
N LYS A 316 2.10 0.21 -16.92
CA LYS A 316 2.33 0.89 -18.20
C LYS A 316 2.83 -0.04 -19.30
N ASN A 317 3.57 -1.09 -18.98
CA ASN A 317 3.98 -2.11 -19.95
C ASN A 317 2.83 -3.06 -20.27
N ILE A 318 2.02 -3.43 -19.28
CA ILE A 318 0.79 -4.22 -19.46
C ILE A 318 -0.21 -3.49 -20.37
N GLU A 319 -0.42 -2.19 -20.17
CA GLU A 319 -1.34 -1.35 -20.95
C GLU A 319 -1.01 -1.31 -22.44
N LYS A 320 0.26 -1.46 -22.82
CA LYS A 320 0.69 -1.45 -24.23
C LYS A 320 0.37 -2.75 -24.97
N ILE A 321 -0.03 -3.80 -24.26
CA ILE A 321 -0.37 -5.09 -24.87
C ILE A 321 -1.83 -5.07 -25.29
N ASN A 322 -2.08 -5.08 -26.60
CA ASN A 322 -3.42 -5.21 -27.17
C ASN A 322 -3.73 -6.66 -27.54
N ASP A 323 -5.01 -7.02 -27.57
CA ASP A 323 -5.45 -8.20 -28.30
C ASP A 323 -5.24 -7.96 -29.80
N SER A 324 -4.30 -8.71 -30.37
CA SER A 324 -4.09 -8.82 -31.82
C SER A 324 -5.10 -9.77 -32.43
#